data_AF-A0A944NTA4-F1
#
_entry.id   AF-A0A944NTA4-F1
#
_cell.length_a   1.000
_cell.length_b   1.000
_cell.length_c   1.000
_cell.angle_alpha   90.00
_cell.angle_beta   90.00
_cell.angle_gamma   90.00
#
_symmetry.space_group_name_H-M   'P 1'
#
loop_
_entity.id
_entity.type
_entity.pdbx_description
1 polymer ?
#
loop_
_entity_poly.entity_id
_entity_poly.type
_entity_poly.pdbx_seq_one_letter_code
_entity_poly.pdbx_strand_id
1 'polypeptide(L)'
;MTKNLLDRETSPYLLQHRDNPVHWRPWDEEALELARQKNKPILLSIGYAACHWCHVMAHESFEDEEIAGLMNEKFINIKVDREERPDI
;
A
#
# COMPACT_ATOMS: atom_id res chain seq x y z
N MET A 1 1.91 -10.04 13.14
CA MET A 1 2.74 -9.43 12.08
C MET A 1 1.81 -8.79 11.08
N THR A 2 2.05 -7.55 10.70
CA THR A 2 1.40 -6.96 9.51
C THR A 2 2.01 -7.65 8.29
N LYS A 3 1.18 -8.04 7.31
CA LYS A 3 1.58 -8.69 6.05
C LYS A 3 1.00 -7.84 4.92
N ASN A 4 1.60 -7.88 3.74
CA ASN A 4 0.94 -7.42 2.52
C ASN A 4 -0.33 -8.26 2.26
N LEU A 5 -1.46 -7.59 1.98
CA LEU A 5 -2.78 -8.18 1.77
C LEU A 5 -3.33 -7.93 0.37
N LEU A 6 -2.54 -7.32 -0.54
CA LEU A 6 -3.00 -7.00 -1.89
C LEU A 6 -3.13 -8.25 -2.78
N ASP A 7 -2.69 -9.42 -2.32
CA ASP A 7 -2.92 -10.72 -2.98
C ASP A 7 -4.40 -11.12 -3.03
N ARG A 8 -5.27 -10.42 -2.28
CA ARG A 8 -6.71 -10.65 -2.20
C ARG A 8 -7.55 -9.67 -3.02
N GLU A 9 -6.92 -8.65 -3.58
CA GLU A 9 -7.60 -7.62 -4.36
C GLU A 9 -7.90 -8.08 -5.79
N THR A 10 -8.87 -7.44 -6.42
CA THR A 10 -9.20 -7.68 -7.83
C THR A 10 -8.57 -6.67 -8.78
N SER A 11 -8.22 -5.48 -8.29
CA SER A 11 -7.57 -4.44 -9.10
C SER A 11 -6.26 -4.97 -9.70
N PRO A 12 -6.08 -4.91 -11.03
CA PRO A 12 -4.80 -5.22 -11.65
C PRO A 12 -3.65 -4.34 -11.14
N TYR A 13 -3.93 -3.08 -10.80
CA TYR A 13 -2.94 -2.16 -10.24
C TYR A 13 -2.52 -2.58 -8.83
N LEU A 14 -3.45 -2.90 -7.94
CA LEU A 14 -3.12 -3.35 -6.59
C LEU A 14 -2.38 -4.69 -6.61
N LEU A 15 -2.80 -5.62 -7.48
CA LEU A 15 -2.16 -6.93 -7.62
C LEU A 15 -0.70 -6.86 -8.11
N GLN A 16 -0.30 -5.79 -8.81
CA GLN A 16 1.11 -5.58 -9.18
C GLN A 16 2.00 -5.34 -7.95
N HIS A 17 1.42 -4.90 -6.83
CA HIS A 17 2.16 -4.60 -5.59
C HIS A 17 2.06 -5.71 -4.52
N ARG A 18 1.44 -6.86 -4.82
CA ARG A 18 1.18 -7.93 -3.84
C ARG A 18 2.44 -8.59 -3.30
N ASP A 19 3.52 -8.57 -4.08
CA ASP A 19 4.79 -9.21 -3.76
C ASP A 19 5.81 -8.22 -3.18
N ASN A 20 5.43 -6.94 -3.04
CA ASN A 20 6.29 -5.94 -2.41
C ASN A 20 6.52 -6.25 -0.92
N PRO A 21 7.73 -5.99 -0.39
CA PRO A 21 8.05 -6.16 1.02
C PRO A 21 7.26 -5.19 1.93
N VAL A 22 6.75 -4.08 1.39
CA VAL A 22 5.83 -3.20 2.13
C VAL A 22 4.55 -3.97 2.48
N HIS A 23 4.14 -3.89 3.74
CA HIS A 23 2.91 -4.49 4.25
C HIS A 23 1.67 -3.70 3.82
N TRP A 24 1.43 -3.65 2.51
CA TRP A 24 0.29 -2.96 1.93
C TRP A 24 -1.04 -3.56 2.36
N ARG A 25 -2.00 -2.67 2.59
CA ARG A 25 -3.41 -2.99 2.80
C ARG A 25 -4.27 -2.22 1.78
N PRO A 26 -5.43 -2.74 1.40
CA PRO A 26 -6.41 -1.95 0.68
C PRO A 26 -6.97 -0.85 1.60
N TRP A 27 -7.70 0.09 1.02
CA TRP A 27 -8.50 1.02 1.80
C TRP A 27 -9.78 0.34 2.29
N ASP A 28 -9.81 -0.02 3.57
CA ASP A 28 -10.96 -0.61 4.25
C ASP A 28 -11.05 -0.17 5.72
N GLU A 29 -12.16 -0.51 6.38
CA GLU A 29 -12.37 -0.17 7.80
C GLU A 29 -11.32 -0.86 8.70
N GLU A 30 -10.85 -2.05 8.33
CA GLU A 30 -9.85 -2.80 9.10
C GLU A 30 -8.49 -2.09 9.15
N ALA A 31 -8.04 -1.52 8.03
CA ALA A 31 -6.79 -0.78 7.94
C ALA A 31 -6.87 0.54 8.74
N LEU A 32 -8.00 1.25 8.66
CA LEU A 32 -8.23 2.47 9.42
C LEU A 32 -8.28 2.20 10.93
N GLU A 33 -8.97 1.14 11.33
CA GLU A 33 -9.05 0.76 12.74
C GLU A 33 -7.70 0.25 13.27
N LEU A 34 -6.94 -0.49 12.46
CA LEU A 34 -5.58 -0.91 12.82
C LEU A 34 -4.67 0.30 13.08
N ALA A 35 -4.78 1.37 12.29
CA ALA A 35 -4.01 2.60 12.50
C ALA A 35 -4.33 3.26 13.85
N ARG A 36 -5.62 3.30 14.23
CA ARG A 36 -6.04 3.77 15.56
C ARG A 36 -5.52 2.89 16.68
N GLN A 37 -5.72 1.57 16.58
CA GLN A 37 -5.29 0.61 17.60
C GLN A 37 -3.78 0.60 17.82
N LYS A 38 -3.00 0.74 16.74
CA LYS A 38 -1.53 0.78 16.80
C LYS A 38 -0.99 2.17 17.11
N ASN A 39 -1.84 3.19 17.11
CA ASN A 39 -1.45 4.59 17.21
C ASN A 39 -0.33 4.95 16.22
N LYS A 40 -0.46 4.48 14.98
CA LYS A 40 0.50 4.72 13.90
C LYS A 40 -0.15 5.56 12.80
N PRO A 41 0.58 6.53 12.20
CA PRO A 41 0.08 7.27 11.05
C PRO A 41 -0.17 6.34 9.85
N ILE A 42 -1.08 6.76 8.97
CA ILE A 42 -1.33 6.11 7.70
C ILE A 42 -0.43 6.72 6.63
N LEU A 43 0.28 5.88 5.88
CA LEU A 43 0.89 6.26 4.62
C LEU A 43 -0.06 5.82 3.50
N LEU A 44 -0.76 6.79 2.91
CA LEU A 44 -1.70 6.55 1.83
C LEU A 44 -1.00 6.77 0.47
N SER A 45 -0.88 5.71 -0.32
CA SER A 45 -0.29 5.73 -1.66
C SER A 45 -1.37 5.45 -2.71
N ILE A 46 -1.75 6.49 -3.45
CA ILE A 46 -2.77 6.44 -4.50
C ILE A 46 -2.10 6.41 -5.86
N GLY A 47 -2.52 5.50 -6.74
CA GLY A 47 -2.03 5.41 -8.11
C GLY A 47 -3.03 4.73 -9.04
N TYR A 48 -2.59 4.43 -10.26
CA TYR A 48 -3.36 3.73 -11.28
C TYR A 48 -2.40 3.07 -12.27
N ALA A 49 -2.86 2.07 -13.04
CA ALA A 49 -1.99 1.19 -13.83
C ALA A 49 -1.15 1.89 -14.91
N ALA A 50 -1.62 3.02 -15.47
CA ALA A 50 -0.89 3.76 -16.52
C ALA A 50 0.00 4.90 -15.98
N CYS A 51 0.20 4.98 -14.66
CA CYS A 51 0.96 6.03 -14.01
C CYS A 51 2.47 5.73 -14.05
N HIS A 52 3.23 6.46 -14.88
CA HIS A 52 4.67 6.28 -15.00
C HIS A 52 5.42 6.41 -13.67
N TRP A 53 5.16 7.49 -12.91
CA TRP A 53 5.84 7.74 -11.64
C TRP A 53 5.44 6.77 -10.52
N CYS A 54 4.26 6.16 -10.62
CA CYS A 54 3.84 5.13 -9.69
C CYS A 54 4.70 3.87 -9.85
N HIS A 55 5.07 3.52 -11.09
CA HIS A 55 6.00 2.42 -11.35
C HIS A 55 7.43 2.74 -10.91
N VAL A 56 7.91 3.97 -11.17
CA VAL A 56 9.25 4.39 -10.71
C VAL A 56 9.35 4.32 -9.19
N MET A 57 8.38 4.90 -8.47
CA MET A 57 8.35 4.83 -7.00
C MET A 57 8.23 3.39 -6.47
N ALA A 58 7.48 2.53 -7.19
CA ALA A 58 7.38 1.13 -6.81
C ALA A 58 8.74 0.43 -6.89
N HIS A 59 9.42 0.60 -8.01
CA HIS A 59 10.70 -0.04 -8.26
C HIS A 59 11.83 0.50 -7.37
N GLU A 60 11.90 1.82 -7.20
CA GLU A 60 12.99 2.46 -6.46
C GLU A 60 12.76 2.49 -4.94
N SER A 61 11.55 2.20 -4.46
CA SER A 61 11.23 2.34 -3.03
C SER A 61 10.38 1.22 -2.46
N PHE A 62 9.27 0.84 -3.11
CA PHE A 62 8.37 -0.14 -2.51
C PHE A 62 8.85 -1.59 -2.66
N GLU A 63 9.77 -1.86 -3.59
CA GLU A 63 10.46 -3.14 -3.77
C GLU A 63 11.75 -3.25 -2.93
N ASP A 64 12.23 -2.13 -2.38
CA ASP A 64 13.45 -2.09 -1.56
C ASP A 64 13.15 -2.52 -0.12
N GLU A 65 13.89 -3.51 0.38
CA GLU A 65 13.68 -4.12 1.71
C GLU A 65 14.00 -3.16 2.87
N GLU A 66 14.98 -2.27 2.72
CA GLU A 66 15.36 -1.32 3.77
C GLU A 66 14.28 -0.23 3.92
N ILE A 67 13.87 0.35 2.80
CA ILE A 67 12.80 1.34 2.75
C ILE A 67 11.49 0.72 3.24
N ALA A 68 11.15 -0.48 2.76
CA ALA A 68 9.95 -1.18 3.20
C ALA A 68 9.98 -1.51 4.69
N GLY A 69 11.12 -1.91 5.24
CA GLY A 69 11.31 -2.12 6.68
C GLY A 69 10.97 -0.87 7.48
N LEU A 70 11.52 0.29 7.07
CA LEU A 70 11.23 1.59 7.70
C LEU A 70 9.75 1.97 7.58
N MET A 71 9.14 1.75 6.40
CA MET A 71 7.72 2.02 6.18
C MET A 71 6.84 1.15 7.09
N ASN A 72 7.14 -0.14 7.16
CA ASN A 72 6.42 -1.13 7.96
C ASN A 72 6.54 -0.87 9.46
N GLU A 73 7.68 -0.35 9.90
CA GLU A 73 7.89 0.06 11.29
C GLU A 73 7.06 1.30 11.63
N LYS A 74 7.02 2.30 10.74
CA LYS A 74 6.51 3.64 11.07
C LYS A 74 5.04 3.88 10.71
N PHE A 75 4.49 3.15 9.75
CA PHE A 75 3.18 3.43 9.19
C PHE A 75 2.25 2.22 9.14
N ILE A 76 0.95 2.50 9.03
CA ILE A 76 0.01 1.60 8.36
C ILE A 76 -0.01 1.98 6.88
N ASN A 77 0.55 1.12 6.04
CA ASN A 77 0.70 1.37 4.60
C ASN A 77 -0.58 0.98 3.86
N ILE A 78 -1.24 1.94 3.22
CA ILE A 78 -2.47 1.73 2.45
C ILE A 78 -2.22 2.07 0.98
N LYS A 79 -2.56 1.15 0.09
CA LYS A 79 -2.49 1.33 -1.36
C LYS A 79 -3.90 1.48 -1.92
N VAL A 80 -4.12 2.46 -2.79
CA VAL A 80 -5.42 2.72 -3.42
C VAL A 80 -5.25 2.78 -4.93
N ASP A 81 -6.15 2.10 -5.63
CA ASP A 81 -6.37 2.27 -7.05
C ASP A 81 -7.37 3.40 -7.28
N ARG A 82 -6.91 4.47 -7.93
CA ARG A 82 -7.73 5.63 -8.29
C ARG A 82 -8.86 5.27 -9.25
N GLU A 83 -8.68 4.25 -10.09
CA GLU A 83 -9.72 3.85 -11.06
C GLU A 83 -10.91 3.16 -10.36
N GLU A 84 -10.65 2.43 -9.27
CA GLU A 84 -11.71 1.81 -8.45
C GLU A 84 -12.28 2.75 -7.39
N ARG A 85 -11.45 3.65 -6.83
CA ARG A 85 -11.83 4.60 -5.77
C ARG A 85 -11.50 6.05 -6.13
N PRO A 86 -12.22 6.65 -7.10
CA PRO A 86 -12.03 8.05 -7.47
C PRO A 86 -12.54 9.05 -6.42
N ASP A 87 -13.28 8.56 -5.41
CA ASP A 87 -13.87 9.34 -4.32
C ASP A 87 -12.90 9.65 -3.17
N ILE A 88 -11.79 8.92 -3.10
CA ILE A 88 -10.71 9.10 -2.11
C ILE A 88 -9.69 10.10 -2.67
#